data_AF-A0A1G1Y4L3-F1
#
_entry.id   AF-A0A1G1Y4L3-F1
#
_cell.length_a   1.000
_cell.length_b   1.000
_cell.length_c   1.000
_cell.angle_alpha   90.00
_cell.angle_beta   90.00
_cell.angle_gamma   90.00
#
_symmetry.space_group_name_H-M   'P 1'
#
loop_
_entity.id
_entity.type
_entity.pdbx_description
1 polymer ?
#
loop_
_entity_poly.entity_id
_entity_poly.type
_entity_poly.pdbx_seq_one_letter_code
_entity_poly.pdbx_strand_id
1 'polypeptide(L)'
;MKSRSIIIFSIFILVALIFAFFVFVYRSYVEQLVKDYVAKITTCGNILDEADCYAKDFCEGIYAPACEDCQELEFKQCQKVSDKLLAQLQTEKKLCEQTGGYWYRNKLGNFCLCDKVGINKIWNAKSGCVNK
;
A
#
# COMPACT_ATOMS: atom_id res chain seq x y z
N MET A 1 7.50 -36.59 52.24
CA MET A 1 7.72 -36.72 50.77
C MET A 1 6.48 -36.38 49.96
N LYS A 2 5.27 -36.83 50.32
CA LYS A 2 4.01 -36.52 49.60
C LYS A 2 3.71 -35.01 49.41
N SER A 3 4.00 -34.15 50.41
CA SER A 3 3.72 -32.69 50.30
C SER A 3 4.62 -31.97 49.28
N ARG A 4 5.90 -32.35 49.17
CA ARG A 4 6.82 -31.77 48.18
C ARG A 4 6.42 -32.12 46.74
N SER A 5 5.97 -33.36 46.51
CA SER A 5 5.49 -33.79 45.19
C SER A 5 4.22 -33.06 44.76
N ILE A 6 3.31 -32.77 45.69
CA ILE A 6 2.07 -32.00 45.42
C ILE A 6 2.40 -30.55 45.04
N ILE A 7 3.36 -29.91 45.73
CA ILE A 7 3.76 -28.54 45.43
C ILE A 7 4.39 -28.45 44.02
N ILE A 8 5.29 -29.37 43.67
CA ILE A 8 5.93 -29.38 42.35
C ILE A 8 4.90 -29.61 41.23
N PHE A 9 3.96 -30.53 41.45
CA PHE A 9 2.90 -30.80 40.48
C PHE A 9 1.95 -29.60 40.29
N SER A 10 1.61 -28.90 41.39
CA SER A 10 0.81 -27.67 41.34
C SER A 10 1.50 -26.56 40.54
N ILE A 11 2.81 -26.36 40.75
CA ILE A 11 3.62 -25.40 39.98
C ILE A 11 3.63 -25.78 38.50
N PHE A 12 3.77 -27.07 38.18
CA PHE A 12 3.78 -27.54 36.79
C PHE A 12 2.45 -27.24 36.08
N ILE A 13 1.31 -27.49 36.74
CA ILE A 13 -0.01 -27.16 36.19
C ILE A 13 -0.17 -25.65 36.00
N LEU A 14 0.28 -24.84 36.97
CA LEU A 14 0.21 -23.39 36.87
C LEU A 14 0.98 -22.87 35.66
N VAL A 15 2.20 -23.37 35.44
CA VAL A 15 3.03 -23.00 34.28
C VAL A 15 2.36 -23.43 32.97
N ALA A 16 1.78 -24.63 32.91
CA ALA A 16 1.06 -25.12 31.74
C ALA A 16 -0.16 -24.25 31.40
N LEU A 17 -0.92 -23.80 32.41
CA LEU A 17 -2.05 -22.88 32.23
C LEU A 17 -1.61 -21.51 31.71
N ILE A 18 -0.53 -20.95 32.27
CA ILE A 18 0.03 -19.68 31.81
C ILE A 18 0.48 -19.79 30.34
N PHE A 19 1.15 -20.90 30.00
CA PHE A 19 1.60 -21.14 28.63
C PHE A 19 0.43 -21.26 27.65
N ALA A 20 -0.61 -22.03 28.01
CA ALA A 20 -1.81 -22.17 27.19
C ALA A 20 -2.53 -20.82 26.99
N PHE A 21 -2.61 -20.01 28.03
CA PHE A 21 -3.15 -18.64 27.94
C PHE A 21 -2.32 -17.76 27.00
N PHE A 22 -0.99 -17.82 27.12
CA PHE A 22 -0.09 -17.05 26.27
C PHE A 22 -0.23 -17.45 24.79
N VAL A 23 -0.29 -18.75 24.50
CA VAL A 23 -0.53 -19.27 23.14
C VAL A 23 -1.88 -18.80 22.60
N PHE A 24 -2.94 -18.81 23.41
CA PHE A 24 -4.26 -18.36 23.00
C PHE A 24 -4.28 -16.87 22.63
N VAL A 25 -3.70 -16.01 23.47
CA VAL A 25 -3.59 -14.58 23.21
C VAL A 25 -2.72 -14.31 21.98
N TYR A 26 -1.57 -14.97 21.88
CA TYR A 26 -0.64 -14.81 20.76
C TYR A 26 -1.28 -15.24 19.44
N ARG A 27 -2.01 -16.36 19.41
CA ARG A 27 -2.73 -16.83 18.22
C ARG A 27 -3.77 -15.82 17.75
N SER A 28 -4.59 -15.30 18.66
CA SER A 28 -5.61 -14.29 18.34
C SER A 28 -4.98 -13.02 17.73
N TYR A 29 -3.88 -12.56 18.32
CA TYR A 29 -3.13 -11.40 17.84
C TYR A 29 -2.51 -11.63 16.45
N VAL A 30 -1.91 -12.80 16.23
CA VAL A 30 -1.32 -13.16 14.92
C VAL A 30 -2.40 -13.29 13.84
N GLU A 31 -3.56 -13.89 14.15
CA GLU A 31 -4.66 -14.02 13.19
C GLU A 31 -5.19 -12.64 12.75
N GLN A 32 -5.25 -11.65 13.65
CA GLN A 32 -5.60 -10.28 13.29
C GLN A 32 -4.55 -9.62 12.38
N LEU A 33 -3.26 -9.73 12.73
CA LEU A 33 -2.19 -9.19 11.90
C LEU A 33 -2.17 -9.79 10.49
N VAL A 34 -2.39 -11.11 10.37
CA VAL A 34 -2.46 -11.78 9.07
C VAL A 34 -3.69 -11.32 8.27
N LYS A 35 -4.87 -11.20 8.90
CA LYS A 35 -6.08 -10.68 8.23
C LYS A 35 -5.89 -9.26 7.73
N ASP A 36 -5.32 -8.37 8.53
CA ASP A 36 -5.04 -6.98 8.12
C ASP A 36 -4.02 -6.91 7.00
N TYR A 37 -2.99 -7.76 7.03
CA TYR A 37 -1.99 -7.85 5.98
C TYR A 37 -2.59 -8.37 4.67
N VAL A 38 -3.38 -9.45 4.73
CA VAL A 38 -4.08 -10.00 3.57
C VAL A 38 -5.08 -9.00 3.03
N ALA A 39 -5.91 -8.37 3.86
CA ALA A 39 -6.90 -7.37 3.45
C ALA A 39 -6.27 -6.16 2.75
N LYS A 40 -5.09 -5.71 3.20
CA LYS A 40 -4.34 -4.64 2.53
C LYS A 40 -3.77 -5.04 1.17
N ILE A 41 -3.54 -6.32 0.93
CA ILE A 41 -3.08 -6.84 -0.38
C ILE A 41 -4.29 -7.14 -1.29
N THR A 42 -5.36 -7.72 -0.72
CA THR A 42 -6.58 -8.08 -1.48
C THR A 42 -7.42 -6.86 -1.88
N THR A 43 -7.31 -5.73 -1.19
CA THR A 43 -8.15 -4.55 -1.51
C THR A 43 -7.90 -3.98 -2.89
N CYS A 44 -6.64 -3.87 -3.34
CA CYS A 44 -6.36 -3.48 -4.72
C CYS A 44 -6.43 -4.68 -5.67
N GLY A 45 -5.90 -5.85 -5.28
CA GLY A 45 -5.82 -7.03 -6.15
C GLY A 45 -7.17 -7.61 -6.61
N ASN A 46 -8.26 -7.33 -5.87
CA ASN A 46 -9.61 -7.74 -6.25
C ASN A 46 -10.29 -6.75 -7.22
N ILE A 47 -9.67 -5.61 -7.51
CA ILE A 47 -10.21 -4.62 -8.43
C ILE A 47 -9.82 -5.05 -9.85
N LEU A 48 -10.84 -5.45 -10.63
CA LEU A 48 -10.69 -5.87 -12.02
C LEU A 48 -10.94 -4.74 -13.02
N ASP A 49 -11.52 -3.63 -12.56
CA ASP A 49 -11.84 -2.48 -13.40
C ASP A 49 -10.79 -1.37 -13.26
N GLU A 50 -10.38 -0.80 -14.39
CA GLU A 50 -9.38 0.25 -14.45
C GLU A 50 -9.84 1.52 -13.71
N ALA A 51 -11.11 1.94 -13.90
CA ALA A 51 -11.64 3.16 -13.30
C ALA A 51 -11.73 3.04 -11.77
N ASP A 52 -12.15 1.88 -11.27
CA ASP A 52 -12.18 1.61 -9.83
C ASP A 52 -10.77 1.59 -9.21
N CYS A 53 -9.77 1.13 -9.97
CA CYS A 53 -8.37 1.16 -9.53
C CYS A 53 -7.85 2.59 -9.41
N TYR A 54 -8.21 3.47 -10.36
CA TYR A 54 -7.85 4.88 -10.34
C TYR A 54 -8.60 5.71 -9.31
N ALA A 55 -9.78 5.27 -8.88
CA ALA A 55 -10.53 5.91 -7.80
C ALA A 55 -9.83 5.78 -6.43
N LYS A 56 -8.83 4.89 -6.31
CA LYS A 56 -8.04 4.71 -5.09
C LYS A 56 -6.63 5.25 -5.28
N ASP A 57 -6.27 6.25 -4.48
CA ASP A 57 -4.94 6.87 -4.52
C ASP A 57 -3.80 5.91 -4.10
N PHE A 58 -4.11 4.89 -3.32
CA PHE A 58 -3.15 3.90 -2.81
C PHE A 58 -3.00 2.66 -3.69
N CYS A 59 -3.72 2.59 -4.80
CA CYS A 59 -3.58 1.53 -5.79
C CYS A 59 -3.06 2.09 -7.11
N GLU A 60 -2.38 1.27 -7.91
CA GLU A 60 -1.87 1.61 -9.25
C GLU A 60 -2.20 0.48 -10.23
N GLY A 61 -2.57 0.86 -11.46
CA GLY A 61 -2.86 -0.09 -12.52
C GLY A 61 -1.58 -0.61 -13.15
N ILE A 62 -1.51 -1.93 -13.30
CA ILE A 62 -0.43 -2.61 -14.01
C ILE A 62 -0.91 -2.89 -15.43
N TYR A 63 -0.13 -2.42 -16.39
CA TYR A 63 -0.40 -2.56 -17.81
C TYR A 63 0.57 -3.54 -18.45
N ALA A 64 0.08 -4.33 -19.38
CA ALA A 64 0.91 -5.19 -20.23
C ALA A 64 0.41 -5.10 -21.68
N PRO A 65 1.27 -5.44 -22.66
CA PRO A 65 0.85 -5.55 -24.05
C PRO A 65 -0.35 -6.50 -24.19
N ALA A 66 -1.31 -6.14 -25.03
CA ALA A 66 -2.45 -7.00 -25.34
C ALA A 66 -2.03 -8.29 -26.09
N CYS A 67 -0.96 -8.20 -26.88
CA CYS A 67 -0.34 -9.31 -27.61
C CYS A 67 1.19 -9.11 -27.70
N GLU A 68 1.95 -10.16 -28.07
CA GLU A 68 3.43 -10.13 -28.09
C GLU A 68 4.03 -9.01 -28.96
N ASP A 69 3.35 -8.62 -30.06
CA ASP A 69 3.79 -7.57 -30.98
C ASP A 69 2.94 -6.29 -30.94
N CYS A 70 2.02 -6.19 -29.99
CA CYS A 70 1.11 -5.05 -29.88
C CYS A 70 1.76 -3.90 -29.08
N GLN A 71 1.70 -2.68 -29.60
CA GLN A 71 2.05 -1.46 -28.83
C GLN A 71 0.93 -1.04 -27.85
N GLU A 72 -0.27 -1.61 -27.98
CA GLU A 72 -1.40 -1.28 -27.13
C GLU A 72 -1.27 -1.92 -25.74
N LEU A 73 -1.33 -1.06 -24.72
CA LEU A 73 -1.27 -1.42 -23.32
C LEU A 73 -2.68 -1.65 -22.76
N GLU A 74 -2.92 -2.88 -22.28
CA GLU A 74 -4.15 -3.30 -21.64
C GLU A 74 -3.96 -3.35 -20.11
N PHE A 75 -4.97 -2.91 -19.37
CA PHE A 75 -5.01 -3.05 -17.93
C PHE A 75 -5.09 -4.53 -17.57
N LYS A 76 -4.17 -5.01 -16.73
CA LYS A 76 -4.14 -6.42 -16.29
C LYS A 76 -4.62 -6.58 -14.86
N GLN A 77 -4.13 -5.72 -13.96
CA GLN A 77 -4.42 -5.84 -12.54
C GLN A 77 -4.17 -4.52 -11.80
N CYS A 78 -4.79 -4.38 -10.64
CA CYS A 78 -4.55 -3.27 -9.73
C CYS A 78 -3.66 -3.71 -8.56
N GLN A 79 -2.57 -2.99 -8.30
CA GLN A 79 -1.64 -3.33 -7.23
C GLN A 79 -1.53 -2.19 -6.21
N LYS A 80 -1.31 -2.54 -4.94
CA LYS A 80 -1.05 -1.55 -3.90
C LYS A 80 0.29 -0.86 -4.14
N VAL A 81 0.29 0.47 -4.08
CA VAL A 81 1.48 1.32 -4.10
C VAL A 81 2.17 1.28 -2.74
N SER A 82 3.51 1.24 -2.71
CA SER A 82 4.24 1.29 -1.43
C SER A 82 3.95 2.59 -0.68
N ASP A 83 3.84 2.52 0.65
CA ASP A 83 3.48 3.70 1.46
C ASP A 83 4.52 4.84 1.31
N LYS A 84 5.80 4.49 1.06
CA LYS A 84 6.87 5.45 0.75
C LYS A 84 6.62 6.19 -0.56
N LEU A 85 6.24 5.47 -1.62
CA LEU A 85 5.93 6.08 -2.91
C LEU A 85 4.66 6.92 -2.82
N LEU A 86 3.64 6.47 -2.09
CA LEU A 86 2.43 7.25 -1.86
C LEU A 86 2.73 8.59 -1.17
N ALA A 87 3.56 8.59 -0.12
CA ALA A 87 3.98 9.82 0.55
C ALA A 87 4.76 10.76 -0.37
N GLN A 88 5.62 10.21 -1.23
CA GLN A 88 6.34 10.98 -2.24
C GLN A 88 5.36 11.61 -3.26
N LEU A 89 4.44 10.83 -3.82
CA LEU A 89 3.45 11.29 -4.79
C LEU A 89 2.53 12.36 -4.21
N GLN A 90 2.13 12.24 -2.93
CA GLN A 90 1.36 13.28 -2.26
C GLN A 90 2.15 14.58 -2.10
N THR A 91 3.44 14.49 -1.82
CA THR A 91 4.33 15.66 -1.72
C THR A 91 4.48 16.34 -3.08
N GLU A 92 4.71 15.55 -4.13
CA GLU A 92 4.81 16.03 -5.51
C GLU A 92 3.50 16.64 -6.00
N LYS A 93 2.36 15.99 -5.76
CA LYS A 93 1.03 16.53 -6.06
C LYS A 93 0.82 17.88 -5.41
N LYS A 94 1.10 17.99 -4.11
CA LYS A 94 0.95 19.25 -3.38
C LYS A 94 1.85 20.35 -3.97
N LEU A 95 3.08 20.02 -4.32
CA LEU A 95 4.02 20.97 -4.93
C LEU A 95 3.57 21.40 -6.35
N CYS A 96 3.02 20.46 -7.13
CA CYS A 96 2.40 20.73 -8.43
C CYS A 96 1.26 21.73 -8.30
N GLU A 97 0.29 21.44 -7.44
CA GLU A 97 -0.88 22.29 -7.23
C GLU A 97 -0.49 23.66 -6.65
N GLN A 98 0.50 23.71 -5.75
CA GLN A 98 1.01 24.97 -5.17
C GLN A 98 1.71 25.87 -6.19
N THR A 99 2.35 25.29 -7.20
CA THR A 99 3.00 26.04 -8.27
C THR A 99 2.03 26.34 -9.44
N GLY A 100 0.74 26.05 -9.26
CA GLY A 100 -0.33 26.28 -10.22
C GLY A 100 -0.45 25.19 -11.30
N GLY A 101 0.38 24.15 -11.23
CA GLY A 101 0.31 22.99 -12.11
C GLY A 101 -0.91 22.13 -11.82
N TYR A 102 -1.23 21.25 -12.75
CA TYR A 102 -2.32 20.30 -12.59
C TYR A 102 -1.78 18.89 -12.48
N TRP A 103 -2.13 18.20 -11.40
CA TRP A 103 -1.75 16.82 -11.19
C TRP A 103 -2.64 15.90 -12.02
N TYR A 104 -2.02 15.07 -12.85
CA TYR A 104 -2.69 14.09 -13.68
C TYR A 104 -2.17 12.69 -13.39
N ARG A 105 -3.05 11.72 -13.57
CA ARG A 105 -2.78 10.29 -13.41
C ARG A 105 -3.34 9.57 -14.63
N ASN A 106 -2.51 8.77 -15.30
CA ASN A 106 -2.91 7.98 -16.47
C ASN A 106 -2.21 6.61 -16.47
N LYS A 107 -2.25 5.90 -17.61
CA LYS A 107 -1.62 4.58 -17.81
C LYS A 107 -0.08 4.59 -17.69
N LEU A 108 0.56 5.75 -17.87
CA LEU A 108 2.00 5.93 -17.78
C LEU A 108 2.46 6.39 -16.39
N GLY A 109 1.52 6.60 -15.47
CA GLY A 109 1.78 6.98 -14.09
C GLY A 109 1.22 8.36 -13.72
N ASN A 110 1.82 8.95 -12.69
CA ASN A 110 1.44 10.25 -12.16
C ASN A 110 2.41 11.33 -12.64
N PHE A 111 1.91 12.48 -13.06
CA PHE A 111 2.73 13.59 -13.53
C PHE A 111 2.03 14.94 -13.33
N CYS A 112 2.82 16.01 -13.30
CA CYS A 112 2.32 17.37 -13.22
C CYS A 112 2.32 18.03 -14.60
N LEU A 113 1.17 18.56 -15.03
CA LEU A 113 1.07 19.43 -16.20
C LEU A 113 1.28 20.88 -15.80
N CYS A 114 2.40 21.44 -16.23
CA CYS A 114 2.78 22.84 -15.98
C CYS A 114 2.32 23.81 -17.08
N ASP A 115 1.79 23.31 -18.19
CA ASP A 115 1.38 24.13 -19.34
C ASP A 115 0.28 25.15 -18.99
N LYS A 116 -0.51 24.87 -17.95
CA LYS A 116 -1.55 25.78 -17.44
C LYS A 116 -1.01 26.94 -16.60
N VAL A 117 0.26 26.88 -16.17
CA VAL A 117 0.92 27.95 -15.38
C VAL A 117 1.52 29.00 -16.29
N GLY A 118 2.02 28.61 -17.47
CA GLY A 118 2.63 29.52 -18.43
C GLY A 118 3.49 28.80 -19.47
N ILE A 119 3.89 29.54 -20.51
CA ILE A 119 4.72 29.04 -21.60
C ILE A 119 6.12 28.71 -21.05
N ASN A 120 6.75 27.63 -21.56
CA ASN A 120 8.07 27.15 -21.14
C ASN A 120 8.18 26.77 -19.66
N LYS A 121 7.11 26.29 -19.02
CA LYS A 121 7.18 25.71 -17.69
C LYS A 121 7.41 24.19 -17.77
N ILE A 122 8.33 23.67 -16.97
CA ILE A 122 8.62 22.24 -16.85
C ILE A 122 8.46 21.79 -15.40
N TRP A 123 8.09 20.52 -15.23
CA TRP A 123 7.99 19.90 -13.90
C TRP A 123 9.38 19.59 -13.32
N ASN A 124 9.60 20.00 -12.08
CA ASN A 124 10.75 19.63 -11.26
C ASN A 124 10.28 19.09 -9.91
N ALA A 125 10.66 17.86 -9.56
CA ALA A 125 10.22 17.21 -8.32
C ALA A 125 10.62 17.94 -7.02
N LYS A 126 11.61 18.84 -7.07
CA LYS A 126 12.06 19.64 -5.91
C LYS A 126 11.48 21.05 -5.87
N SER A 127 11.18 21.62 -7.04
CA SER A 127 10.87 23.05 -7.19
C SER A 127 9.49 23.32 -7.80
N GLY A 128 8.77 22.28 -8.21
CA GLY A 128 7.46 22.37 -8.86
C GLY A 128 7.56 22.79 -10.33
N CYS A 129 6.56 23.54 -10.80
CA CYS A 129 6.56 24.09 -12.16
C CYS A 129 7.51 25.29 -12.29
N VAL A 130 8.66 25.08 -12.92
CA VAL A 130 9.74 26.07 -13.10
C VAL A 130 9.92 26.43 -14.57
N ASN A 131 10.58 27.56 -14.87
CA ASN A 131 10.95 27.87 -16.25
C ASN A 131 11.97 26.86 -16.77
N LYS A 132 11.78 26.43 -18.02
CA LYS A 132 12.70 25.61 -18.79
C LYS A 132 14.02 26.33 -19.06
#